data_AF-A0A0B7C523-F1
#
_entry.id   AF-A0A0B7C523-F1
#
_cell.length_a   1.000
_cell.length_b   1.000
_cell.length_c   1.000
_cell.angle_alpha   90.00
_cell.angle_beta   90.00
_cell.angle_gamma   90.00
#
_symmetry.space_group_name_H-M   'P 1'
#
loop_
_entity.id
_entity.type
_entity.pdbx_description
1 polymer ?
#
loop_
_entity_poly.entity_id
_entity_poly.type
_entity_poly.pdbx_seq_one_letter_code
_entity_poly.pdbx_strand_id
1 'polypeptide(L)' 'FLHLEQESGRKTFLLAGRKRKKSATSNYLISTDPTDLTRNGEAYCGKLRSNLLGTQFTLFDHGDNPKKV' A
#
# COMPACT_ATOMS: atom_id res chain seq x y z
N PHE A 1 5.54 -8.76 -0.28
CA PHE A 1 6.61 -7.92 0.31
C PHE A 1 7.60 -7.57 -0.80
N LEU A 2 8.18 -6.37 -0.75
CA LEU A 2 9.20 -5.88 -1.66
C LEU A 2 10.53 -5.84 -0.92
N HIS A 3 11.57 -6.42 -1.52
CA HIS A 3 12.93 -6.42 -0.98
C HIS A 3 13.91 -5.94 -2.05
N LEU A 4 14.94 -5.21 -1.63
CA LEU A 4 16.11 -4.92 -2.44
C LEU A 4 17.12 -6.06 -2.28
N GLU A 5 17.51 -6.68 -3.39
CA GLU A 5 18.59 -7.66 -3.42
C GLU A 5 19.93 -6.96 -3.58
N GLN A 6 20.91 -7.36 -2.78
CA GLN A 6 22.28 -6.85 -2.83
C GLN A 6 23.23 -7.90 -3.39
N GLU A 7 24.37 -7.48 -3.94
CA GLU A 7 25.41 -8.38 -4.47
C GLU A 7 25.94 -9.35 -3.40
N SER A 8 25.90 -8.97 -2.11
CA SER A 8 26.26 -9.82 -0.98
C SER A 8 25.27 -10.96 -0.70
N GLY A 9 24.16 -11.05 -1.44
CA GLY A 9 23.06 -11.98 -1.18
C GLY A 9 22.09 -11.53 -0.07
N ARG A 10 22.38 -10.42 0.63
CA ARG A 10 21.48 -9.84 1.63
C ARG A 10 20.25 -9.23 0.97
N LYS A 11 19.08 -9.43 1.59
CA LYS A 11 17.81 -8.79 1.19
C LYS A 11 17.41 -7.73 2.20
N THR A 12 17.22 -6.49 1.74
CA THR A 12 16.70 -5.39 2.58
C THR A 12 15.21 -5.23 2.33
N PHE A 13 14.40 -5.31 3.39
CA PHE A 13 12.96 -5.05 3.29
C PHE A 13 12.70 -3.59 2.91
N LEU A 14 11.78 -3.35 1.98
CA LEU A 14 11.38 -2.01 1.55
C LEU A 14 9.91 -1.74 1.86
N LEU A 15 8.99 -2.56 1.34
CA LEU A 15 7.55 -2.30 1.41
C LEU A 15 6.74 -3.58 1.60
N ALA A 16 5.63 -3.45 2.31
CA ALA A 16 4.58 -4.45 2.41
C ALA A 16 3.31 -3.91 1.74
N GLY A 17 2.73 -4.71 0.86
CA GLY A 17 1.47 -4.43 0.20
C GLY A 17 0.42 -5.45 0.61
N ARG A 18 -0.79 -5.00 0.98
CA ARG A 18 -1.89 -5.88 1.37
C ARG A 18 -3.23 -5.39 0.82
N LYS A 19 -3.97 -6.29 0.16
CA LYS A 19 -5.37 -6.03 -0.23
C LYS A 19 -6.24 -5.92 1.03
N ARG A 20 -7.03 -4.86 1.13
CA ARG A 20 -7.98 -4.65 2.22
C ARG A 20 -9.24 -5.45 1.97
N LYS A 21 -9.78 -6.06 3.03
CA LYS A 21 -11.13 -6.66 3.03
C LYS A 21 -12.18 -5.55 3.08
N LYS A 22 -13.45 -5.89 2.77
CA LYS A 22 -14.62 -4.99 2.90
C LYS A 22 -14.46 -3.66 2.13
N SER A 23 -13.89 -3.71 0.93
CA SER A 23 -13.80 -2.55 0.01
C SER A 23 -14.63 -2.85 -1.23
N ALA A 24 -15.41 -1.86 -1.70
CA ALA A 24 -16.25 -2.00 -2.91
C ALA A 24 -15.42 -2.17 -4.20
N THR A 25 -14.17 -1.69 -4.20
CA THR A 25 -13.20 -1.90 -5.28
C THR A 25 -11.93 -2.52 -4.74
N SER A 26 -11.03 -2.96 -5.62
CA SER A 26 -9.72 -3.45 -5.18
C SER A 26 -8.93 -2.30 -4.56
N ASN A 27 -8.56 -2.47 -3.30
CA ASN A 27 -7.88 -1.46 -2.50
C ASN A 27 -6.72 -2.10 -1.76
N TYR A 28 -5.52 -1.61 -1.99
CA TYR A 28 -4.29 -2.13 -1.39
C TYR A 28 -3.65 -1.05 -0.53
N LEU A 29 -3.28 -1.44 0.68
CA LEU A 29 -2.50 -0.67 1.64
C LEU A 29 -1.02 -0.93 1.36
N ILE A 30 -0.19 0.11 1.37
CA ILE A 30 1.26 0.05 1.21
C ILE A 30 1.90 0.64 2.46
N SER A 31 2.82 -0.10 3.08
CA SER A 31 3.50 0.26 4.34
C SER A 31 4.99 -0.02 4.28
N THR A 32 5.79 0.78 4.98
CA THR A 32 7.23 0.52 5.25
C THR A 32 7.47 -0.34 6.49
N ASP A 33 6.41 -0.79 7.16
CA ASP A 33 6.49 -1.76 8.25
C ASP A 33 5.72 -3.03 7.86
N PRO A 34 6.36 -4.22 7.83
CA PRO A 34 5.68 -5.45 7.45
C PRO A 34 4.70 -5.96 8.53
N THR A 35 4.80 -5.46 9.75
CA THR A 35 3.97 -5.81 10.91
C THR A 35 2.79 -4.85 11.09
N ASP A 36 2.92 -3.60 10.65
CA ASP A 36 1.83 -2.61 10.64
C ASP A 36 1.27 -2.38 9.23
N LEU A 37 0.14 -3.06 8.96
CA LEU A 37 -0.62 -2.97 7.71
C LEU A 37 -1.98 -2.31 7.94
N THR A 38 -1.99 -1.19 8.66
CA THR A 38 -3.19 -0.39 8.95
C THR A 38 -3.14 0.97 8.25
N ARG A 39 -4.31 1.59 8.03
CA ARG A 39 -4.38 2.91 7.39
C ARG A 39 -3.92 4.05 8.32
N ASN A 40 -4.07 3.85 9.62
CA ASN A 40 -3.75 4.85 10.64
C ASN A 40 -2.37 4.62 11.25
N GLY A 41 -1.64 3.62 10.75
CA GLY A 41 -0.29 3.32 11.16
C GLY A 41 0.68 4.38 10.69
N GLU A 42 1.72 4.67 11.47
CA GLU A 42 2.74 5.66 11.13
C GLU A 42 3.54 5.25 9.89
N ALA A 43 3.70 3.94 9.68
CA ALA A 43 4.39 3.39 8.52
C ALA A 43 3.55 3.39 7.23
N TYR A 44 2.32 3.91 7.25
CA TYR A 44 1.46 3.98 6.09
C TYR A 44 1.99 4.96 5.04
N CYS A 45 2.39 4.44 3.88
CA CYS A 45 2.92 5.28 2.80
C CYS A 45 1.85 5.73 1.82
N GLY A 46 0.82 4.90 1.60
CA GLY A 46 -0.19 5.18 0.57
C GLY A 46 -1.05 3.99 0.17
N LYS A 47 -1.92 4.19 -0.82
CA LYS A 47 -2.82 3.13 -1.30
C LYS A 47 -2.90 3.04 -2.82
N LEU A 48 -3.06 1.83 -3.32
CA LEU A 48 -3.48 1.57 -4.69
C LEU A 48 -4.98 1.30 -4.70
N ARG A 49 -5.75 2.02 -5.52
CA ARG A 49 -7.20 1.83 -5.64
C ARG A 49 -7.60 1.60 -7.09
N SER A 50 -8.43 0.59 -7.33
CA SER A 50 -9.01 0.34 -8.64
C SER A 50 -10.31 1.11 -8.87
N ASN A 51 -10.66 1.27 -10.15
CA ASN A 51 -12.04 1.51 -10.58
C ASN A 51 -12.94 0.28 -10.30
N LEU A 52 -14.24 0.39 -10.58
CA LEU A 52 -15.24 -0.65 -10.29
C LEU A 52 -14.92 -1.98 -11.00
N LEU A 53 -14.53 -1.92 -12.27
CA LEU A 53 -14.22 -3.11 -13.09
C LEU A 53 -12.84 -3.71 -12.80
N GLY A 54 -11.97 -3.00 -12.08
CA GLY A 54 -10.60 -3.46 -11.80
C GLY A 54 -9.65 -3.34 -13.00
N THR A 55 -9.98 -2.51 -13.99
CA THR A 55 -9.19 -2.33 -15.23
C THR A 55 -8.25 -1.13 -15.15
N GLN A 56 -8.50 -0.19 -14.24
CA GLN A 56 -7.68 1.00 -14.02
C GLN A 56 -7.38 1.14 -12.55
N PHE A 57 -6.16 1.58 -12.25
CA PHE A 57 -5.68 1.75 -10.89
C PHE A 57 -5.02 3.12 -10.73
N THR A 58 -5.24 3.73 -9.56
CA THR A 58 -4.61 4.99 -9.17
C THR A 58 -3.86 4.78 -7.86
N LEU A 59 -2.61 5.23 -7.83
CA LEU A 59 -1.78 5.25 -6.63
C LEU A 59 -1.96 6.60 -5.93
N PHE A 60 -2.16 6.56 -4.62
CA PHE A 60 -2.23 7.73 -3.75
C PHE A 60 -1.18 7.61 -2.66
N ASP A 61 -0.67 8.75 -2.20
CA ASP A 61 0.13 8.84 -1.00
C ASP A 61 -0.74 8.68 0.28
N HIS A 62 -0.14 9.01 1.42
CA HIS A 62 -0.78 8.98 2.73
C HIS A 62 -1.66 10.20 3.01
N GLY A 63 -1.75 11.15 2.06
CA GLY A 63 -2.55 12.35 2.20
C GLY A 63 -4.06 12.09 2.33
N ASP A 64 -4.76 13.14 2.73
CA ASP A 64 -6.19 13.09 2.94
C ASP A 64 -6.98 13.12 1.63
N ASN A 65 -8.16 12.49 1.67
CA ASN A 65 -9.05 12.51 0.52
C ASN A 65 -9.70 13.90 0.43
N PRO A 66 -9.52 14.65 -0.68
CA PRO A 66 -10.10 15.99 -0.83
C PRO A 66 -11.63 16.01 -0.80
N LYS A 67 -12.30 14.86 -0.98
CA LYS A 67 -13.76 14.73 -0.86
C LYS A 67 -14.24 14.46 0.57
N LYS A 68 -13.33 14.35 1.53
CA LYS A 68 -13.64 14.14 2.96
C LYS A 68 -13.42 15.41 3.79
N VAL A 69 -13.12 16.53 3.14
CA VAL A 69 -13.08 17.86 3.77
C VAL A 69 -14.49 18.33 4.05
#